data_AF-A0A6N7WKT0-F1
#
_entry.id   AF-A0A6N7WKT0-F1
#
_cell.length_a   1.000
_cell.length_b   1.000
_cell.length_c   1.000
_cell.angle_alpha   90.00
_cell.angle_beta   90.00
_cell.angle_gamma   90.00
#
_symmetry.space_group_name_H-M   'P 1'
#
loop_
_entity.id
_entity.type
_entity.pdbx_description
1 polymer ?
#
loop_
_entity_poly.entity_id
_entity_poly.type
_entity_poly.pdbx_seq_one_letter_code
_entity_poly.pdbx_strand_id
1 'polypeptide(L)'
;MEKKNSFVLYTDYRRQFDLLTDAELGQLIRAVMDYVDTGQPTDLPAGPQMAFAFISAQIDRDTKKYQEVVEKRRAAGSAGGKQKASNAKQNIAGLANASTCKQTVANLPDNVNDNDNVNDIKKKDTKVSKEKSFIPPTVENVREYCQEGGYRVDAECFVDFYASKGWLVGKTKMKDWKAAVRNWARNNRNEGHASKKATAADRYNRGIMKTEVDVDALERELLGGDN
;
A
#
# COMPACT_ATOMS: atom_id res chain seq x y z
N MET A 1 -18.65 -27.53 4.97
CA MET A 1 -17.78 -26.35 5.13
C MET A 1 -16.91 -26.22 3.89
N GLU A 2 -16.37 -25.03 3.59
CA GLU A 2 -15.30 -24.91 2.59
C GLU A 2 -14.08 -25.67 3.13
N LYS A 3 -13.52 -26.58 2.32
CA LYS A 3 -12.40 -27.42 2.74
C LYS A 3 -11.21 -26.54 3.09
N LYS A 4 -10.65 -26.70 4.29
CA LYS A 4 -9.50 -25.93 4.76
C LYS A 4 -8.23 -26.76 4.60
N ASN A 5 -7.16 -26.12 4.13
CA ASN A 5 -5.85 -26.77 4.01
C ASN A 5 -5.08 -26.80 5.35
N SER A 6 -5.51 -25.99 6.33
CA SER A 6 -4.83 -25.83 7.61
C SER A 6 -5.78 -25.30 8.67
N PHE A 7 -5.53 -25.63 9.93
CA PHE A 7 -6.14 -25.03 11.11
C PHE A 7 -5.09 -24.85 12.21
N VAL A 8 -5.42 -24.10 13.25
CA VAL A 8 -4.53 -23.78 14.37
C VAL A 8 -4.93 -24.58 15.60
N LEU A 9 -3.96 -25.28 16.21
CA LEU A 9 -4.09 -25.87 17.54
C LEU A 9 -3.28 -25.05 18.53
N TYR A 10 -3.90 -24.71 19.65
CA TYR A 10 -3.26 -23.92 20.69
C TYR A 10 -2.39 -24.80 21.59
N THR A 11 -1.24 -24.26 21.99
CA THR A 11 -0.30 -24.93 22.91
C THR A 11 -0.91 -25.21 24.28
N ASP A 12 -1.93 -24.44 24.66
CA ASP A 12 -2.64 -24.59 25.94
C ASP A 12 -3.31 -25.97 26.08
N TYR A 13 -3.60 -26.64 24.96
CA TYR A 13 -4.16 -27.99 24.95
C TYR A 13 -3.19 -29.08 25.39
N ARG A 14 -1.90 -28.75 25.55
CA ARG A 14 -0.89 -29.70 26.02
C ARG A 14 -1.29 -30.37 27.33
N ARG A 15 -1.88 -29.62 28.25
CA ARG A 15 -2.31 -30.14 29.56
C ARG A 15 -3.38 -31.22 29.44
N GLN A 16 -4.28 -31.07 28.47
CA GLN A 16 -5.33 -32.04 28.19
C GLN A 16 -4.75 -33.25 27.46
N PHE A 17 -3.74 -33.06 26.60
CA PHE A 17 -3.07 -34.15 25.90
C PHE A 17 -2.26 -35.03 26.84
N ASP A 18 -1.60 -34.44 27.85
CA ASP A 18 -0.83 -35.20 28.85
C ASP A 18 -1.72 -36.08 29.75
N LEU A 19 -3.04 -35.86 29.76
CA LEU A 19 -4.02 -36.68 30.49
C LEU A 19 -4.54 -37.88 29.67
N LEU A 20 -4.18 -37.97 28.40
CA LEU A 20 -4.63 -39.01 27.48
C LEU A 20 -3.48 -39.97 27.19
N THR A 21 -3.80 -41.24 26.95
CA THR A 21 -2.83 -42.18 26.38
C THR A 21 -2.53 -41.82 24.91
N ASP A 22 -1.39 -42.26 24.36
CA ASP A 22 -1.06 -41.99 22.95
C ASP A 22 -2.12 -42.53 21.97
N ALA A 23 -2.77 -43.64 22.32
CA ALA A 23 -3.85 -44.21 21.52
C ALA A 23 -5.09 -43.29 21.52
N GLU A 24 -5.46 -42.78 22.68
CA GLU A 24 -6.56 -41.83 22.87
C GLU A 24 -6.27 -40.47 22.23
N LEU A 25 -5.04 -39.97 22.37
CA LEU A 25 -4.58 -38.76 21.71
C LEU A 25 -4.64 -38.91 20.19
N GLY A 26 -4.23 -40.06 19.65
CA GLY A 26 -4.37 -40.37 18.23
C GLY A 26 -5.81 -40.36 17.75
N GLN A 27 -6.76 -40.88 18.55
CA GLN A 27 -8.20 -40.82 18.26
C GLN A 27 -8.71 -39.38 18.27
N LEU A 28 -8.32 -38.59 19.27
CA LEU A 28 -8.66 -37.17 19.38
C LEU A 28 -8.17 -36.37 18.17
N ILE A 29 -6.90 -36.53 17.78
CA ILE A 29 -6.33 -35.78 16.65
C ILE A 29 -7.05 -36.14 15.35
N ARG A 30 -7.32 -37.43 15.08
CA ARG A 30 -8.11 -37.84 13.91
C ARG A 30 -9.50 -37.21 13.90
N ALA A 31 -10.20 -37.28 15.03
CA ALA A 31 -11.51 -36.66 15.19
C ALA A 31 -11.51 -35.15 14.94
N VAL A 32 -10.48 -34.43 15.42
CA VAL A 32 -10.34 -32.99 15.16
C VAL A 32 -10.12 -32.71 13.68
N MET A 33 -9.29 -33.50 12.98
CA MET A 33 -9.08 -33.36 11.54
C MET A 33 -10.39 -33.58 10.76
N ASP A 34 -11.10 -34.66 11.08
CA ASP A 34 -12.39 -34.99 10.46
C ASP A 34 -13.44 -33.90 10.73
N TYR A 35 -13.45 -33.33 11.94
CA TYR A 35 -14.33 -32.22 12.28
C TYR A 35 -14.03 -30.95 11.48
N VAL A 36 -12.75 -30.61 11.27
CA VAL A 36 -12.38 -29.44 10.46
C VAL A 36 -12.82 -29.59 9.01
N ASP A 37 -12.78 -30.81 8.46
CA ASP A 37 -13.19 -31.09 7.08
C ASP A 37 -14.71 -31.20 6.92
N THR A 38 -15.38 -31.95 7.81
CA THR A 38 -16.79 -32.33 7.67
C THR A 38 -17.74 -31.45 8.48
N GLY A 39 -17.26 -30.87 9.59
CA GLY A 39 -18.07 -30.18 10.60
C GLY A 39 -18.95 -31.11 11.43
N GLN A 40 -18.74 -32.43 11.36
CA GLN A 40 -19.55 -33.39 12.11
C GLN A 40 -18.80 -33.90 13.35
N PRO A 41 -19.44 -33.90 14.53
CA PRO A 41 -18.83 -34.45 15.73
C PRO A 41 -18.67 -35.96 15.58
N THR A 42 -17.51 -36.47 15.97
CA THR A 42 -17.22 -37.91 15.99
C THR A 42 -17.55 -38.49 17.35
N ASP A 43 -18.03 -39.74 17.35
CA ASP A 43 -18.18 -40.49 18.59
C ASP A 43 -16.80 -40.89 19.13
N LEU A 44 -16.55 -40.56 20.39
CA LEU A 44 -15.26 -40.72 21.05
C LEU A 44 -15.46 -41.27 22.46
N PRO A 45 -14.50 -42.03 22.99
CA PRO A 45 -14.53 -42.40 24.40
C PRO A 45 -14.44 -41.16 25.30
N ALA A 46 -14.94 -41.28 26.54
CA ALA A 46 -15.17 -40.15 27.44
C ALA A 46 -13.95 -39.22 27.64
N GLY A 47 -12.74 -39.78 27.72
CA GLY A 47 -11.49 -39.01 27.85
C GLY A 47 -11.26 -38.06 26.67
N PRO A 48 -11.00 -38.59 25.46
CA PRO A 48 -10.89 -37.79 24.23
C PRO A 48 -12.09 -36.90 23.96
N GLN A 49 -13.31 -37.33 24.27
CA GLN A 49 -14.50 -36.56 23.97
C GLN A 49 -14.58 -35.24 24.75
N MET A 50 -14.13 -35.22 26.00
CA MET A 50 -14.04 -33.98 26.78
C MET A 50 -13.05 -33.00 26.15
N ALA A 51 -11.86 -33.47 25.78
CA ALA A 51 -10.86 -32.63 25.10
C ALA A 51 -11.38 -32.13 23.75
N PHE A 52 -12.04 -33.01 22.98
CA PHE A 52 -12.65 -32.68 21.69
C PHE A 52 -13.68 -31.56 21.83
N ALA A 53 -14.57 -31.60 22.83
CA ALA A 53 -15.60 -30.58 23.03
C ALA A 53 -15.02 -29.16 23.21
N PHE A 54 -13.89 -29.03 23.92
CA PHE A 54 -13.23 -27.72 24.07
C PHE A 54 -12.55 -27.26 22.79
N ILE A 55 -11.90 -28.19 22.08
CA ILE A 55 -11.17 -27.89 20.85
C ILE A 55 -12.14 -27.53 19.71
N SER A 56 -13.22 -28.29 19.52
CA SER A 56 -14.24 -28.04 18.50
C SER A 56 -14.94 -26.70 18.72
N ALA A 57 -15.32 -26.39 19.96
CA ALA A 57 -15.91 -25.09 20.30
C ALA A 57 -14.96 -23.91 20.00
N GLN A 58 -13.65 -24.11 20.16
CA GLN A 58 -12.66 -23.09 19.81
C GLN A 58 -12.52 -22.96 18.28
N ILE A 59 -12.43 -24.07 17.56
CA ILE A 59 -12.38 -24.10 16.09
C ILE A 59 -13.60 -23.39 15.49
N ASP A 60 -14.78 -23.56 16.06
CA ASP A 60 -16.00 -22.89 15.61
C ASP A 60 -15.91 -21.37 15.80
N ARG A 61 -15.44 -20.91 16.96
CA ARG A 61 -15.22 -19.49 17.25
C ARG A 61 -14.23 -18.88 16.26
N ASP A 62 -13.12 -19.55 16.01
CA ASP A 62 -12.08 -19.07 15.10
C ASP A 62 -12.54 -19.08 13.64
N THR A 63 -13.32 -20.10 13.26
CA THR A 63 -13.94 -20.19 11.93
C THR A 63 -14.90 -19.04 11.69
N LYS A 64 -15.78 -18.75 12.66
CA LYS A 64 -16.72 -17.63 12.58
C LYS A 64 -15.98 -16.30 12.47
N LYS A 65 -14.98 -16.08 13.32
CA LYS A 65 -14.16 -14.86 13.29
C LYS A 65 -13.45 -14.68 11.95
N TYR A 66 -12.89 -15.76 11.40
CA TYR A 66 -12.26 -15.74 10.08
C TYR A 66 -13.26 -15.37 8.98
N GLN A 67 -14.44 -16.00 8.96
CA GLN A 67 -15.49 -15.71 7.98
C GLN A 67 -15.92 -14.24 8.01
N GLU A 68 -16.18 -13.68 9.20
CA GLU A 68 -16.53 -12.26 9.35
C GLU A 68 -15.44 -11.32 8.81
N VAL A 69 -14.16 -11.66 9.05
CA VAL A 69 -13.03 -10.88 8.53
C VAL A 69 -12.95 -10.97 7.01
N VAL A 70 -13.14 -12.16 6.45
CA VAL A 70 -13.15 -12.38 4.99
C VAL A 70 -14.27 -11.58 4.33
N GLU A 71 -15.48 -11.60 4.88
CA GLU A 71 -16.61 -10.85 4.36
C GLU A 71 -16.37 -9.34 4.37
N LYS A 72 -15.88 -8.80 5.50
CA LYS A 72 -15.52 -7.38 5.61
C LYS A 72 -14.46 -6.98 4.58
N ARG A 73 -13.42 -7.81 4.41
CA ARG A 73 -12.36 -7.57 3.42
C ARG A 73 -12.88 -7.67 1.98
N ARG A 74 -13.77 -8.61 1.69
CA ARG A 74 -14.41 -8.76 0.38
C ARG A 74 -15.27 -7.54 0.04
N ALA A 75 -16.07 -7.06 1.00
CA ALA A 75 -16.88 -5.86 0.83
C ALA A 75 -16.01 -4.62 0.59
N ALA A 76 -14.96 -4.42 1.39
CA ALA A 76 -14.01 -3.33 1.23
C ALA A 76 -13.26 -3.40 -0.12
N GLY A 77 -12.84 -4.59 -0.54
CA GLY A 77 -12.17 -4.82 -1.83
C GLY A 77 -13.09 -4.50 -3.02
N SER A 78 -14.35 -4.93 -2.97
CA SER A 78 -15.36 -4.59 -3.98
C SER A 78 -15.64 -3.08 -4.03
N ALA A 79 -15.82 -2.44 -2.89
CA ALA A 79 -16.02 -0.99 -2.80
C ALA A 79 -14.81 -0.20 -3.35
N GLY A 80 -13.59 -0.59 -2.96
CA GLY A 80 -12.37 0.03 -3.45
C GLY A 80 -12.15 -0.17 -4.96
N GLY A 81 -12.49 -1.35 -5.49
CA GLY A 81 -12.48 -1.62 -6.93
C GLY A 81 -13.44 -0.71 -7.70
N LYS A 82 -14.67 -0.55 -7.20
CA LYS A 82 -15.68 0.35 -7.78
C LYS A 82 -15.22 1.81 -7.75
N GLN A 83 -14.63 2.28 -6.65
CA GLN A 83 -14.07 3.64 -6.54
C GLN A 83 -12.93 3.88 -7.53
N LYS A 84 -12.03 2.90 -7.73
CA LYS A 84 -10.98 3.01 -8.75
C LYS A 84 -11.56 3.12 -10.15
N ALA A 85 -12.58 2.31 -10.46
CA ALA A 85 -13.26 2.35 -11.75
C ALA A 85 -14.02 3.67 -11.97
N SER A 86 -14.71 4.21 -10.95
CA SER A 86 -15.38 5.50 -11.06
C SER A 86 -14.38 6.64 -11.26
N ASN A 87 -13.28 6.64 -10.51
CA ASN A 87 -12.24 7.66 -10.64
C ASN A 87 -11.56 7.59 -12.01
N ALA A 88 -11.35 6.40 -12.58
CA ALA A 88 -10.84 6.25 -13.94
C ALA A 88 -11.81 6.88 -14.96
N LYS A 89 -13.12 6.61 -14.84
CA LYS A 89 -14.15 7.20 -15.71
C LYS A 89 -14.24 8.73 -15.57
N GLN A 90 -14.12 9.26 -14.36
CA GLN A 90 -14.13 10.71 -14.12
C GLN A 90 -12.89 11.41 -14.69
N ASN A 91 -11.71 10.78 -14.63
CA ASN A 91 -10.50 11.33 -15.25
C ASN A 91 -10.61 11.36 -16.79
N ILE A 92 -11.21 10.35 -17.41
CA ILE A 92 -11.47 10.34 -18.86
C ILE A 92 -12.48 11.43 -19.25
N ALA A 93 -13.57 11.59 -18.50
CA ALA A 93 -14.56 12.64 -18.74
C ALA A 93 -13.99 14.06 -18.53
N GLY A 94 -13.12 14.24 -17.54
CA GLY A 94 -12.40 15.50 -17.32
C GLY A 94 -11.44 15.86 -18.47
N LEU A 95 -10.79 14.85 -19.07
CA LEU A 95 -9.92 15.03 -20.23
C LEU A 95 -10.73 15.37 -21.50
N ALA A 96 -11.89 14.74 -21.70
CA ALA A 96 -12.79 15.04 -22.81
C ALA A 96 -13.40 16.45 -22.71
N ASN A 97 -13.81 16.89 -21.51
CA ASN A 97 -14.36 18.23 -21.30
C ASN A 97 -13.32 19.36 -21.43
N ALA A 98 -12.03 19.06 -21.25
CA ALA A 98 -10.94 19.99 -21.54
C ALA A 98 -10.65 20.11 -23.05
N SER A 99 -11.16 19.17 -23.87
CA SER A 99 -10.90 19.09 -25.31
C SER A 99 -11.96 19.79 -26.17
N THR A 100 -13.05 20.29 -25.58
CA THR A 100 -14.00 21.17 -26.27
C THR A 100 -13.52 22.63 -26.18
N CYS A 101 -12.30 22.90 -26.63
CA CYS A 101 -11.92 24.24 -27.05
C CYS A 101 -12.58 24.49 -28.40
N LYS A 102 -13.38 25.54 -28.47
CA LYS A 102 -14.12 25.97 -29.66
C LYS A 102 -13.22 25.92 -30.89
N GLN A 103 -13.61 25.13 -31.89
CA GLN A 103 -13.15 25.34 -33.26
C GLN A 103 -13.68 26.69 -33.73
N THR A 104 -12.83 27.71 -33.72
CA THR A 104 -12.95 28.85 -34.63
C THR A 104 -11.63 28.96 -35.37
N VAL A 105 -11.51 28.13 -36.41
CA VAL A 105 -10.69 28.39 -37.59
C VAL A 105 -11.54 29.37 -38.42
N ALA A 106 -11.10 30.51 -38.94
CA ALA A 106 -9.84 30.82 -39.57
C ALA A 106 -9.60 32.36 -39.66
N ASN A 107 -8.37 32.70 -40.02
CA ASN A 107 -7.85 33.95 -40.61
C ASN A 107 -7.38 35.07 -39.66
N LEU A 108 -6.06 35.05 -39.40
CA LEU A 108 -5.19 36.23 -39.45
C LEU A 108 -4.96 36.61 -40.94
N PRO A 109 -4.60 37.87 -41.32
CA PRO A 109 -3.51 38.63 -40.70
C PRO A 109 -3.66 40.16 -40.57
N ASP A 110 -2.76 40.71 -39.74
CA ASP A 110 -2.12 42.04 -39.73
C ASP A 110 -2.87 43.27 -40.29
N ASN A 111 -3.18 44.23 -39.40
CA ASN A 111 -2.74 45.63 -39.60
C ASN A 111 -2.83 46.45 -38.30
N VAL A 112 -1.82 47.27 -38.08
CA VAL A 112 -1.70 48.32 -37.06
C VAL A 112 -2.74 49.43 -37.29
N ASN A 113 -3.25 50.04 -36.20
CA ASN A 113 -3.23 51.49 -35.95
C ASN A 113 -4.16 51.87 -34.78
N ASP A 114 -3.74 52.90 -34.04
CA ASP A 114 -4.37 53.60 -32.92
C ASP A 114 -5.87 53.86 -33.06
N ASN A 115 -6.59 53.86 -31.93
CA ASN A 115 -7.14 55.11 -31.36
C ASN A 115 -7.88 54.85 -30.04
N ASP A 116 -7.63 55.75 -29.10
CA ASP A 116 -8.27 55.86 -27.79
C ASP A 116 -9.81 55.88 -27.86
N ASN A 117 -10.46 55.21 -26.90
CA ASN A 117 -11.68 55.76 -26.32
C ASN A 117 -11.89 55.24 -24.90
N VAL A 118 -11.64 56.14 -23.94
CA VAL A 118 -12.06 56.05 -22.55
C VAL A 118 -13.57 56.15 -22.50
N ASN A 119 -14.24 55.14 -21.94
CA ASN A 119 -15.48 55.39 -21.22
C ASN A 119 -15.59 54.49 -19.98
N ASP A 120 -15.25 55.11 -18.86
CA ASP A 120 -15.55 54.69 -17.50
C ASP A 120 -17.07 54.64 -17.32
N ILE A 121 -17.60 53.56 -16.71
CA ILE A 121 -18.75 53.60 -15.80
C ILE A 121 -18.75 52.32 -14.94
N LYS A 122 -18.32 52.52 -13.69
CA LYS A 122 -18.88 51.99 -12.43
C LYS A 122 -18.77 50.50 -12.10
N LYS A 123 -17.80 50.24 -11.23
CA LYS A 123 -17.87 49.46 -9.97
C LYS A 123 -19.06 48.51 -9.79
N LYS A 124 -18.75 47.21 -9.74
CA LYS A 124 -19.32 46.32 -8.72
C LYS A 124 -18.19 45.51 -8.09
N ASP A 125 -17.89 45.86 -6.85
CA ASP A 125 -17.06 45.08 -5.95
C ASP A 125 -17.63 43.67 -5.81
N THR A 126 -16.87 42.67 -6.27
CA THR A 126 -16.97 41.32 -5.71
C THR A 126 -15.58 40.71 -5.72
N LYS A 127 -14.96 40.81 -4.56
CA LYS A 127 -13.69 40.23 -4.14
C LYS A 127 -13.74 38.70 -4.31
N VAL A 128 -13.32 38.21 -5.47
CA VAL A 128 -12.88 36.83 -5.65
C VAL A 128 -11.50 36.91 -6.27
N SER A 129 -10.48 36.83 -5.42
CA SER A 129 -9.10 36.62 -5.86
C SER A 129 -9.06 35.36 -6.71
N LYS A 130 -9.04 35.51 -8.04
CA LYS A 130 -8.59 34.44 -8.93
C LYS A 130 -7.20 34.06 -8.46
N GLU A 131 -7.08 32.90 -7.83
CA GLU A 131 -5.78 32.29 -7.55
C GLU A 131 -4.98 32.35 -8.85
N LYS A 132 -3.78 32.93 -8.78
CA LYS A 132 -2.88 33.07 -9.92
C LYS A 132 -2.72 31.67 -10.52
N SER A 133 -3.21 31.48 -11.75
CA SER A 133 -2.95 30.26 -12.51
C SER A 133 -1.45 29.99 -12.44
N PHE A 134 -1.07 28.75 -12.15
CA PHE A 134 0.34 28.40 -12.03
C PHE A 134 1.06 28.75 -13.34
N ILE A 135 2.04 29.64 -13.26
CA ILE A 135 2.91 30.00 -14.39
C ILE A 135 4.19 29.19 -14.19
N PRO A 136 4.51 28.26 -15.12
CA PRO A 136 5.79 27.58 -15.14
C PRO A 136 6.95 28.59 -15.01
N PRO A 137 7.89 28.41 -14.08
CA PRO A 137 9.08 29.25 -14.02
C PRO A 137 9.97 29.01 -15.24
N THR A 138 10.63 30.06 -15.71
CA THR A 138 11.77 29.96 -16.61
C THR A 138 12.99 29.46 -15.84
N VAL A 139 13.97 28.91 -16.55
CA VAL A 139 15.25 28.47 -15.97
C VAL A 139 15.91 29.61 -15.18
N GLU A 140 15.82 30.84 -15.68
CA GLU A 140 16.41 32.02 -15.04
C GLU A 140 15.74 32.34 -13.69
N ASN A 141 14.41 32.27 -13.61
CA ASN A 141 13.68 32.47 -12.35
C ASN A 141 14.10 31.43 -11.29
N VAL A 142 14.32 30.18 -11.72
CA VAL A 142 14.77 29.10 -10.82
C VAL A 142 16.22 29.34 -10.39
N ARG A 143 17.09 29.75 -11.32
CA ARG A 143 18.50 30.06 -11.06
C ARG A 143 18.65 31.17 -10.02
N GLU A 144 17.95 32.28 -10.20
CA GLU A 144 17.94 33.42 -9.27
C GLU A 144 17.48 32.97 -7.87
N TYR A 145 16.36 32.25 -7.81
CA TYR A 145 15.83 31.75 -6.53
C TYR A 145 16.75 30.75 -5.83
N CYS A 146 17.45 29.91 -6.59
CA CYS A 146 18.44 28.97 -6.06
C CYS A 146 19.67 29.70 -5.49
N GLN A 147 20.12 30.76 -6.17
CA GLN A 147 21.25 31.58 -5.73
C GLN A 147 20.90 32.38 -4.45
N GLU A 148 19.74 33.05 -4.43
CA GLU A 148 19.24 33.78 -3.24
C GLU A 148 19.10 32.86 -2.02
N GLY A 149 18.61 31.64 -2.23
CA GLY A 149 18.37 30.67 -1.17
C GLY A 149 19.57 29.79 -0.80
N GLY A 150 20.71 29.92 -1.47
CA GLY A 150 21.88 29.06 -1.27
C GLY A 150 21.63 27.58 -1.60
N TYR A 151 20.67 27.28 -2.49
CA TYR A 151 20.34 25.92 -2.89
C TYR A 151 21.27 25.45 -4.01
N ARG A 152 21.93 24.30 -3.82
CA ARG A 152 22.74 23.62 -4.85
C ARG A 152 21.83 22.77 -5.74
N VAL A 153 21.05 23.45 -6.58
CA VAL A 153 20.08 22.84 -7.50
C VAL A 153 20.42 23.27 -8.92
N ASP A 154 20.56 22.30 -9.81
CA ASP A 154 20.65 22.57 -11.23
C ASP A 154 19.27 23.00 -11.77
N ALA A 155 19.17 24.27 -12.17
CA ALA A 155 17.94 24.91 -12.60
C ALA A 155 17.40 24.33 -13.91
N GLU A 156 18.28 23.94 -14.84
CA GLU A 156 17.90 23.33 -16.12
C GLU A 156 17.30 21.95 -15.87
N CYS A 157 18.00 21.10 -15.12
CA CYS A 157 17.48 19.78 -14.74
C CYS A 157 16.15 19.86 -13.98
N PHE A 158 15.97 20.86 -13.12
CA PHE A 158 14.71 21.06 -12.39
C PHE A 158 13.55 21.39 -13.33
N VAL A 159 13.75 22.34 -14.26
CA VAL A 159 12.72 22.76 -15.21
C VAL A 159 12.37 21.62 -16.15
N ASP A 160 13.35 20.92 -16.72
CA ASP A 160 13.12 19.81 -17.65
C ASP A 160 12.37 18.64 -16.99
N PHE A 161 12.72 18.31 -15.74
CA PHE A 161 12.05 17.25 -14.98
C PHE A 161 10.57 17.55 -14.74
N TYR A 162 10.23 18.79 -14.40
CA TYR A 162 8.82 19.15 -14.15
C TYR A 162 8.07 19.51 -15.42
N ALA A 163 8.73 20.05 -16.45
CA ALA A 163 8.14 20.27 -17.77
C ALA A 163 7.72 18.95 -18.43
N SER A 164 8.59 17.92 -18.42
CA SER A 164 8.26 16.57 -18.92
C SER A 164 7.12 15.90 -18.16
N LYS A 165 6.90 16.27 -16.90
CA LYS A 165 5.78 15.80 -16.06
C LYS A 165 4.54 16.68 -16.13
N GLY A 166 4.50 17.71 -16.97
CA GLY A 166 3.38 18.65 -17.05
C GLY A 166 3.15 19.43 -15.75
N TRP A 167 4.22 19.73 -15.02
CA TRP A 167 4.23 20.41 -13.73
C TRP A 167 3.37 19.69 -12.68
N LEU A 168 3.43 18.37 -12.61
CA LEU A 168 2.74 17.55 -11.61
C LEU A 168 3.65 17.22 -10.42
N VAL A 169 3.10 17.32 -9.21
CA VAL A 169 3.66 16.75 -7.97
C VAL A 169 2.72 15.63 -7.52
N GLY A 170 3.16 14.39 -7.67
CA GLY A 170 2.27 13.23 -7.47
C GLY A 170 1.17 13.19 -8.54
N LYS A 171 -0.10 13.26 -8.12
CA LYS A 171 -1.27 13.25 -9.01
C LYS A 171 -1.86 14.64 -9.28
N THR A 172 -1.27 15.69 -8.70
CA THR A 172 -1.83 17.05 -8.70
C THR A 172 -0.88 18.04 -9.37
N LYS A 173 -1.42 19.06 -10.05
CA LYS A 173 -0.62 20.16 -10.61
C LYS A 173 0.07 20.94 -9.48
N MET A 174 1.32 21.27 -9.72
CA MET A 174 2.17 22.06 -8.82
C MET A 174 1.54 23.44 -8.65
N LYS A 175 1.49 23.91 -7.40
CA LYS A 175 0.98 25.25 -7.06
C LYS A 175 2.10 26.26 -6.81
N ASP A 176 3.24 25.79 -6.30
CA ASP A 176 4.39 26.61 -5.94
C ASP A 176 5.68 25.85 -6.28
N TRP A 177 6.38 26.33 -7.31
CA TRP A 177 7.63 25.73 -7.76
C TRP A 177 8.79 26.04 -6.81
N LYS A 178 8.73 27.14 -6.05
CA LYS A 178 9.75 27.49 -5.05
C LYS A 178 9.76 26.48 -3.92
N ALA A 179 8.59 26.01 -3.49
CA ALA A 179 8.47 24.90 -2.53
C ALA A 179 9.06 23.59 -3.06
N ALA A 180 8.87 23.30 -4.35
CA ALA A 180 9.46 22.12 -4.99
C ALA A 180 10.99 22.21 -5.04
N VAL A 181 11.57 23.37 -5.39
CA VAL A 181 13.03 23.60 -5.36
C VAL A 181 13.62 23.31 -3.97
N ARG A 182 12.97 23.80 -2.90
CA ARG A 182 13.42 23.56 -1.52
C ARG A 182 13.48 22.06 -1.17
N ASN A 183 12.50 21.28 -1.61
CA ASN A 183 12.49 19.83 -1.38
C ASN A 183 13.49 19.10 -2.28
N TRP A 184 13.65 19.55 -3.53
CA TRP A 184 14.61 18.98 -4.48
C TRP A 184 16.05 19.15 -3.99
N ALA A 185 16.38 20.33 -3.46
CA ALA A 185 17.67 20.62 -2.82
C ALA A 185 17.97 19.70 -1.63
N ARG A 186 16.95 19.36 -0.82
CA ARG A 186 17.08 18.43 0.32
C ARG A 186 17.30 16.99 -0.16
N ASN A 187 16.63 16.59 -1.24
CA ASN A 187 16.73 15.22 -1.76
C ASN A 187 18.08 14.97 -2.44
N ASN A 188 18.60 15.92 -3.23
CA ASN A 188 19.94 15.83 -3.83
C ASN A 188 21.07 15.67 -2.80
N ARG A 189 20.92 16.24 -1.59
CA ARG A 189 21.88 16.01 -0.49
C ARG A 189 21.82 14.60 0.08
N ASN A 190 20.65 13.94 0.03
CA ASN A 190 20.44 12.62 0.59
C ASN A 190 20.77 11.48 -0.39
N GLU A 191 20.97 11.75 -1.68
CA GLU A 191 21.37 10.72 -2.64
C GLU A 191 22.80 10.19 -2.39
N GLY A 192 23.62 10.90 -1.61
CA GLY A 192 24.88 10.37 -1.05
C GLY A 192 24.71 9.38 0.11
N HIS A 193 23.51 9.28 0.70
CA HIS A 193 23.17 8.38 1.81
C HIS A 193 21.81 7.71 1.60
N ALA A 194 21.58 7.18 0.39
CA ALA A 194 20.44 6.32 0.12
C ALA A 194 20.60 5.00 0.90
N SER A 195 20.19 5.01 2.17
CA SER A 195 19.97 3.81 2.97
C SER A 195 18.90 2.98 2.25
N LYS A 196 19.35 1.90 1.59
CA LYS A 196 18.47 0.89 1.01
C LYS A 196 17.50 0.46 2.10
N LYS A 197 16.21 0.83 1.98
CA LYS A 197 15.19 0.36 2.91
C LYS A 197 15.13 -1.16 2.77
N ALA A 198 15.50 -1.87 3.84
CA ALA A 198 15.48 -3.32 3.89
C ALA A 198 14.11 -3.84 3.43
N THR A 199 14.12 -4.76 2.48
CA THR A 199 12.90 -5.36 1.93
C THR A 199 12.22 -6.21 2.99
N ALA A 200 10.95 -6.56 2.78
CA ALA A 200 10.25 -7.48 3.68
C ALA A 200 10.92 -8.87 3.73
N ALA A 201 11.57 -9.28 2.64
CA ALA A 201 12.37 -10.51 2.57
C ALA A 201 13.64 -10.42 3.44
N ASP A 202 14.33 -9.28 3.44
CA ASP A 202 15.52 -9.06 4.29
C ASP A 202 15.18 -9.09 5.78
N ARG A 203 13.94 -8.76 6.16
CA ARG A 203 13.47 -8.85 7.55
C ARG A 203 13.10 -10.28 7.96
N TYR A 204 12.56 -11.07 7.03
CA TYR A 204 12.21 -12.48 7.26
C TYR A 204 13.46 -13.36 7.43
N ASN A 205 14.46 -13.16 6.54
CA ASN A 205 15.69 -13.95 6.56
C ASN A 205 16.56 -13.69 7.81
N ARG A 206 16.47 -12.51 8.42
CA ARG A 206 17.20 -12.21 9.67
C ARG A 206 16.61 -12.86 10.92
N GLY A 207 15.37 -13.34 10.87
CA GLY A 207 14.67 -13.91 12.04
C GLY A 207 14.63 -15.44 12.11
N ILE A 208 15.05 -16.15 11.05
CA ILE A 208 14.69 -17.57 10.87
C ILE A 208 15.87 -18.55 10.90
N MET A 209 17.13 -18.10 10.85
CA MET A 209 18.26 -19.04 10.90
C MET A 209 19.31 -18.63 11.92
N LYS A 210 19.09 -19.09 13.16
CA LYS A 210 20.13 -19.44 14.11
C LYS A 210 19.60 -20.41 15.17
N THR A 211 18.96 -21.49 14.73
CA THR A 211 19.03 -22.73 15.51
C THR A 211 20.29 -23.42 15.02
N GLU A 212 21.40 -23.12 15.68
CA GLU A 212 22.64 -23.89 15.60
C GLU A 212 22.34 -25.28 16.19
N VAL A 213 21.61 -26.10 15.43
CA VAL A 213 21.57 -27.54 15.67
C VAL A 213 22.78 -28.06 14.93
N ASP A 214 23.85 -28.31 15.67
CA ASP A 214 25.07 -28.93 15.15
C ASP A 214 24.75 -30.38 14.77
N VAL A 215 24.30 -30.54 13.52
CA VAL A 215 23.93 -31.83 12.94
C VAL A 215 25.11 -32.80 12.89
N ASP A 216 26.36 -32.29 12.84
CA ASP A 216 27.57 -33.11 12.89
C ASP A 216 27.78 -33.73 14.29
N ALA A 217 27.39 -33.02 15.35
CA ALA A 217 27.44 -33.54 16.72
C ALA A 217 26.40 -34.66 16.94
N LEU A 218 25.18 -34.48 16.40
CA LEU A 218 24.11 -35.48 16.44
C LEU A 218 24.47 -36.74 15.63
N GLU A 219 25.14 -36.58 14.49
CA GLU A 219 25.57 -37.71 13.65
C GLU A 219 26.73 -38.51 14.30
N ARG A 220 27.63 -37.83 15.03
CA ARG A 220 28.69 -38.49 15.81
C ARG A 220 28.17 -39.32 16.98
N GLU A 221 27.13 -38.86 17.65
CA GLU A 221 26.50 -39.58 18.76
C GLU A 221 25.75 -40.82 18.27
N LEU A 222 25.12 -40.74 17.09
CA LEU A 222 24.32 -41.84 16.53
C LEU A 222 25.18 -42.95 15.89
N LEU A 223 26.40 -42.62 15.43
CA LEU A 223 27.31 -43.57 14.76
C LEU A 223 28.48 -44.02 15.65
N GLY A 224 28.61 -43.48 16.87
CA GLY A 224 29.69 -43.76 17.81
C GLY A 224 29.36 -44.82 18.85
N GLY A 225 28.93 -46.00 18.41
CA GLY A 225 28.90 -47.22 19.23
C GLY A 225 29.98 -48.20 18.76
N ASP A 226 30.77 -48.68 19.71
CA ASP A 226 31.80 -49.73 19.61
C ASP A 226 33.20 -49.33 19.11
N ASN A 227 34.07 -48.91 20.05
CA ASN A 227 35.09 -49.78 20.65
C ASN A 227 35.73 -49.13 21.90
#